data_AF-A0A160FVN7-F1
#
_entry.id   AF-A0A160FVN7-F1
#
_cell.length_a   1.000
_cell.length_b   1.000
_cell.length_c   1.000
_cell.angle_alpha   90.00
_cell.angle_beta   90.00
_cell.angle_gamma   90.00
#
_symmetry.space_group_name_H-M   'P 1'
#
loop_
_entity.id
_entity.type
_entity.pdbx_description
1 polymer ?
#
loop_
_entity_poly.entity_id
_entity_poly.type
_entity_poly.pdbx_seq_one_letter_code
_entity_poly.pdbx_strand_id
1 'polypeptide(L)'
;MSALIAKHTKAAAVLSARAMVLGKFLDATFLHLTQAQSAEIRKSFRAGVEDSMAMMDDVPLSADYHASLLELTNSILEALAQRGAGNS
;
A
#
# COMPACT_ATOMS: atom_id res chain seq x y z
N MET A 1 11.10 -28.39 -13.81
CA MET A 1 11.58 -27.08 -13.29
C MET A 1 10.97 -25.88 -14.01
N SER A 2 10.83 -25.91 -15.33
CA SER A 2 10.37 -24.77 -16.16
C SER A 2 8.93 -24.30 -15.88
N ALA A 3 8.01 -25.21 -15.58
CA ALA A 3 6.60 -24.87 -15.33
C ALA A 3 6.37 -24.14 -13.99
N LEU A 4 7.14 -24.47 -12.95
CA LEU A 4 7.06 -23.79 -11.65
C LEU A 4 7.57 -22.35 -11.79
N ILE A 5 8.72 -22.17 -12.44
CA ILE A 5 9.28 -20.85 -12.74
C ILE A 5 8.26 -20.01 -13.52
N ALA A 6 7.66 -20.57 -14.59
CA ALA A 6 6.64 -19.88 -15.36
C ALA A 6 5.41 -19.46 -14.53
N LYS A 7 4.96 -20.29 -13.57
CA LYS A 7 3.86 -19.96 -12.66
C LYS A 7 4.23 -18.81 -11.72
N HIS A 8 5.42 -18.84 -11.11
CA HIS A 8 5.91 -17.75 -10.26
C HIS A 8 6.08 -16.45 -11.05
N THR A 9 6.61 -16.50 -12.26
CA THR A 9 6.74 -15.32 -13.14
C THR A 9 5.39 -14.75 -13.54
N LYS A 10 4.39 -15.60 -13.85
CA LYS A 10 3.03 -15.13 -14.15
C LYS A 10 2.37 -14.47 -12.93
N ALA A 11 2.51 -15.07 -11.74
CA ALA A 11 1.99 -14.51 -10.51
C ALA A 11 2.65 -13.15 -10.19
N ALA A 12 3.97 -13.07 -10.30
CA ALA A 12 4.72 -11.82 -10.12
C ALA A 12 4.28 -10.75 -11.13
N ALA A 13 4.17 -11.10 -12.42
CA ALA A 13 3.72 -10.16 -13.45
C ALA A 13 2.31 -9.61 -13.18
N VAL A 14 1.37 -10.47 -12.75
CA VAL A 14 0.01 -10.05 -12.39
C VAL A 14 0.02 -9.15 -11.15
N LEU A 15 0.82 -9.47 -10.13
CA LEU A 15 0.95 -8.64 -8.93
C LEU A 15 1.55 -7.27 -9.27
N SER A 16 2.61 -7.21 -10.07
CA SER A 16 3.21 -5.96 -10.54
C SER A 16 2.23 -5.11 -11.35
N ALA A 17 1.46 -5.72 -12.25
CA ALA A 17 0.43 -5.01 -13.01
C ALA A 17 -0.67 -4.42 -12.10
N ARG A 18 -1.13 -5.18 -11.11
CA ARG A 18 -2.10 -4.71 -10.11
C ARG A 18 -1.53 -3.56 -9.27
N ALA A 19 -0.29 -3.70 -8.80
CA ALA A 19 0.39 -2.66 -8.03
C ALA A 19 0.51 -1.36 -8.84
N MET A 20 0.87 -1.45 -10.11
CA MET A 20 0.94 -0.29 -11.01
C MET A 20 -0.41 0.42 -11.17
N VAL A 21 -1.50 -0.33 -11.38
CA VAL A 21 -2.85 0.23 -11.52
C VAL A 21 -3.31 0.89 -10.23
N LEU A 22 -3.11 0.24 -9.07
CA LEU A 22 -3.46 0.79 -7.77
C LEU A 22 -2.64 2.05 -7.45
N GLY A 23 -1.33 2.06 -7.77
CA GLY A 23 -0.49 3.24 -7.62
C GLY A 23 -1.00 4.41 -8.45
N LYS A 24 -1.36 4.19 -9.73
CA LYS A 24 -1.93 5.24 -10.58
C LYS A 24 -3.29 5.74 -10.09
N PHE A 25 -4.11 4.86 -9.53
CA PHE A 25 -5.37 5.23 -8.91
C PHE A 25 -5.16 6.11 -7.68
N LEU A 26 -4.18 5.78 -6.83
CA LEU A 26 -3.82 6.61 -5.68
C LEU A 26 -3.31 7.99 -6.11
N ASP A 27 -2.39 8.05 -7.08
CA ASP A 27 -1.88 9.30 -7.66
C ASP A 27 -3.03 10.21 -8.11
N ALA A 28 -3.96 9.66 -8.90
CA ALA A 28 -5.11 10.39 -9.42
C ALA A 28 -6.05 10.84 -8.28
N THR A 29 -6.29 9.99 -7.29
CA THR A 29 -7.19 10.29 -6.17
C THR A 29 -6.62 11.39 -5.29
N PHE A 30 -5.33 11.32 -4.94
CA PHE A 30 -4.67 12.26 -4.03
C PHE A 30 -4.70 13.70 -4.55
N LEU A 31 -4.65 13.90 -5.87
CA LEU A 31 -4.79 15.21 -6.50
C LEU A 31 -6.13 15.90 -6.21
N HIS A 32 -7.18 15.15 -5.88
CA HIS A 32 -8.53 15.67 -5.71
C HIS A 32 -9.02 15.64 -4.25
N LEU A 33 -8.25 15.07 -3.32
CA LEU A 33 -8.64 15.05 -1.91
C LEU A 33 -8.53 16.43 -1.26
N THR A 34 -9.54 16.79 -0.47
CA THR A 34 -9.46 17.91 0.47
C THR A 34 -8.59 17.53 1.68
N GLN A 35 -8.19 18.52 2.47
CA GLN A 35 -7.45 18.29 3.71
C GLN A 35 -8.22 17.38 4.69
N ALA A 36 -9.51 17.64 4.90
CA ALA A 36 -10.34 16.86 5.80
C ALA A 36 -10.47 15.39 5.34
N GLN A 37 -10.69 15.18 4.04
CA GLN A 37 -10.75 13.83 3.47
C GLN A 37 -9.39 13.12 3.57
N SER A 38 -8.28 13.83 3.34
CA SER A 38 -6.93 13.26 3.46
C SER A 38 -6.64 12.81 4.89
N ALA A 39 -7.05 13.60 5.89
CA ALA A 39 -6.90 13.24 7.29
C ALA A 39 -7.72 12.01 7.69
N GLU A 40 -8.98 11.92 7.24
CA GLU A 40 -9.85 10.78 7.53
C GLU A 40 -9.34 9.50 6.84
N ILE A 41 -8.97 9.60 5.56
CA ILE A 41 -8.39 8.47 4.82
C ILE A 41 -7.09 8.00 5.47
N ARG A 42 -6.22 8.92 5.93
CA ARG A 42 -4.98 8.56 6.62
C ARG A 42 -5.24 7.76 7.89
N LYS A 43 -6.26 8.14 8.67
CA LYS A 43 -6.67 7.40 9.87
C LYS A 43 -7.22 6.02 9.51
N SER A 44 -8.15 5.96 8.56
CA SER A 44 -8.76 4.69 8.14
C SER A 44 -7.76 3.74 7.49
N PHE A 45 -6.82 4.25 6.68
CA PHE A 45 -5.79 3.45 6.04
C PHE A 45 -4.83 2.84 7.06
N ARG A 46 -4.37 3.63 8.03
CA ARG A 46 -3.51 3.14 9.11
C ARG A 46 -4.19 1.99 9.88
N ALA A 47 -5.42 2.22 10.33
CA ALA A 47 -6.18 1.22 11.08
C ALA A 47 -6.35 -0.08 10.27
N GLY A 48 -6.71 0.02 8.98
CA GLY A 48 -6.87 -1.18 8.14
C GLY A 48 -5.57 -1.97 7.92
N VAL A 49 -4.41 -1.30 7.86
CA VAL A 49 -3.11 -1.98 7.79
C VAL A 49 -2.79 -2.64 9.13
N GLU A 50 -2.97 -1.94 10.24
CA GLU A 50 -2.74 -2.47 11.59
C GLU A 50 -3.64 -3.70 11.85
N ASP A 51 -4.91 -3.65 11.48
CA ASP A 51 -5.85 -4.77 11.57
C ASP A 51 -5.38 -5.96 10.71
N SER A 52 -4.92 -5.69 9.48
CA SER A 52 -4.41 -6.74 8.59
C SER A 52 -3.13 -7.38 9.14
N MET A 53 -2.25 -6.58 9.74
CA MET A 53 -1.03 -7.08 10.39
C MET A 53 -1.39 -7.97 11.59
N ALA A 54 -2.31 -7.53 12.45
CA ALA A 54 -2.76 -8.31 13.59
C ALA A 54 -3.34 -9.68 13.17
N MET A 55 -4.05 -9.75 12.05
CA MET A 55 -4.53 -11.03 11.49
C MET A 55 -3.42 -11.96 10.98
N MET A 56 -2.22 -11.42 10.74
CA MET A 56 -1.08 -12.15 10.19
C MET A 56 0.02 -12.40 11.22
N ASP A 57 -0.16 -12.01 12.48
CA ASP A 57 0.87 -12.16 13.54
C ASP A 57 1.34 -13.61 13.74
N ASP A 58 0.45 -14.58 13.54
CA ASP A 58 0.76 -16.01 13.63
C ASP A 58 1.38 -16.60 12.35
N VAL A 59 1.50 -15.81 11.27
CA VAL A 59 2.04 -16.25 10.00
C VAL A 59 3.53 -15.89 9.92
N PRO A 60 4.44 -16.87 9.70
CA PRO A 60 5.84 -16.58 9.52
C PRO A 60 6.08 -15.92 8.15
N LEU A 61 6.05 -14.60 8.13
CA LEU A 61 6.35 -13.77 6.96
C LEU A 61 7.85 -13.53 6.84
N SER A 62 8.34 -13.36 5.61
CA SER A 62 9.75 -13.01 5.41
C SER A 62 10.04 -11.58 5.87
N ALA A 63 11.28 -11.32 6.28
CA ALA A 63 11.72 -9.97 6.63
C ALA A 63 11.50 -8.98 5.47
N ASP A 64 11.75 -9.42 4.23
CA ASP A 64 11.53 -8.60 3.03
C ASP A 64 10.05 -8.23 2.84
N TYR A 65 9.13 -9.15 3.14
CA TYR A 65 7.70 -8.86 3.08
C TYR A 65 7.32 -7.78 4.10
N HIS A 66 7.79 -7.94 5.34
CA HIS A 66 7.50 -6.99 6.41
C HIS A 66 8.10 -5.60 6.12
N ALA A 67 9.34 -5.54 5.64
CA ALA A 67 10.00 -4.31 5.24
C ALA A 67 9.22 -3.61 4.11
N SER A 68 8.85 -4.36 3.06
CA SER A 68 8.08 -3.82 1.93
C SER A 68 6.70 -3.32 2.36
N LEU A 69 6.02 -4.03 3.27
CA LEU A 69 4.72 -3.63 3.82
C LEU A 69 4.83 -2.30 4.57
N LEU A 70 5.81 -2.17 5.47
CA LEU A 70 6.02 -0.95 6.25
C LEU A 70 6.45 0.22 5.37
N GLU A 71 7.38 0.01 4.44
CA GLU A 71 7.86 1.05 3.52
C GLU A 71 6.71 1.64 2.69
N LEU A 72 5.88 0.78 2.08
CA LEU A 72 4.75 1.22 1.27
C LEU A 72 3.69 1.91 2.13
N THR A 73 3.40 1.38 3.31
CA THR A 73 2.44 1.96 4.25
C THR A 73 2.88 3.37 4.66
N ASN A 74 4.13 3.54 5.07
CA ASN A 74 4.67 4.84 5.46
C ASN A 74 4.66 5.84 4.31
N SER A 75 5.05 5.41 3.11
CA SER A 75 5.03 6.27 1.90
C SER A 75 3.63 6.82 1.61
N ILE A 76 2.59 6.00 1.74
CA ILE A 76 1.20 6.41 1.53
C ILE A 76 0.74 7.37 2.65
N LEU A 77 1.10 7.09 3.90
CA LEU A 77 0.76 7.94 5.04
C LEU A 77 1.41 9.34 4.94
N GLU A 78 2.65 9.40 4.46
CA GLU A 78 3.37 10.65 4.22
C GLU A 78 2.73 11.46 3.09
N ALA A 79 2.37 10.82 1.97
CA ALA A 79 1.69 11.50 0.87
C ALA A 79 0.34 12.11 1.31
N LEU A 80 -0.45 11.36 2.10
CA LEU A 80 -1.69 11.86 2.70
C LEU A 80 -1.45 13.01 3.70
N ALA A 81 -0.35 12.94 4.47
CA ALA A 81 0.02 14.01 5.40
C ALA A 81 0.44 15.30 4.69
N GLN A 82 1.22 15.21 3.62
CA GLN A 82 1.62 16.36 2.81
C GLN A 82 0.42 17.03 2.16
N ARG A 83 -0.53 16.25 1.63
CA ARG A 83 -1.80 16.79 1.10
C ARG A 83 -2.64 17.45 2.18
N GLY A 84 -2.66 16.86 3.38
CA GLY A 84 -3.31 17.43 4.55
C GLY A 84 -2.61 18.68 5.12
N ALA A 85 -1.37 18.97 4.77
CA ALA A 85 -0.64 20.15 5.28
C ALA A 85 -0.72 21.36 4.34
N GLY A 86 -0.99 21.16 3.05
CA GLY A 86 -1.04 22.23 2.04
C GLY A 86 -2.40 22.93 1.94
N ASN A 87 -2.62 23.95 2.79
CA ASN A 87 -3.44 25.17 2.57
C ASN A 87 -3.64 25.89 3.93
N SER A 88 -2.55 26.36 4.53
CA SER A 88 -2.61 27.39 5.59
C SER A 88 -2.35 28.76 4.98
#